data_AF-A0A9W8FEE9-F1
#
_entry.id   AF-A0A9W8FEE9-F1
#
_cell.length_a   1.000
_cell.length_b   1.000
_cell.length_c   1.000
_cell.angle_alpha   90.00
_cell.angle_beta   90.00
_cell.angle_gamma   90.00
#
_symmetry.space_group_name_H-M   'P 1'
#
loop_
_entity.id
_entity.type
_entity.pdbx_description
1 polymer ?
#
loop_
_entity_poly.entity_id
_entity_poly.type
_entity_poly.pdbx_seq_one_letter_code
_entity_poly.pdbx_strand_id
1 'polypeptide(L)'
;MATYPDSVVYLRHGPIKLRLDLPTESYDIVQELVKTFSPTDGSALSTEIEVYAAFLEHCVKSKPPSAPAVLDHFAHYFAIDSDANDIHSVVSKHKLDESGARLVLRAFYLLWDDPACSHNYRRAVSDRQHSVLPALFSTKSKASVMALFGGQHGGSINCMYEASWLLDVYGSLVRDYLASMSEFLDAESKDHRVSQLYYSGLNVYKWVCKPQTMPSEDYVRGIAVSLPIVGLTQLMQIKVLFKTLGVTPGELVNQFKGNYLAQYSVNSLLATARA
;
A
#
# COMPACT_ATOMS: atom_id res chain seq x y z
N MET A 1 12.41 6.06 -25.25
CA MET A 1 12.76 4.64 -25.09
C MET A 1 13.89 4.28 -26.04
N ALA A 2 14.90 3.57 -25.54
CA ALA A 2 15.66 2.67 -26.40
C ALA A 2 14.76 1.46 -26.67
N THR A 3 14.31 1.29 -27.91
CA THR A 3 13.68 0.04 -28.34
C THR A 3 14.77 -1.01 -28.40
N TYR A 4 14.61 -2.13 -27.69
CA TYR A 4 15.48 -3.29 -27.78
C TYR A 4 14.81 -4.32 -28.70
N PRO A 5 14.94 -4.20 -30.03
CA PRO A 5 14.23 -5.08 -30.97
C PRO A 5 14.53 -6.57 -30.75
N ASP A 6 15.68 -6.90 -30.15
CA ASP A 6 16.14 -8.26 -29.93
C ASP A 6 15.85 -8.83 -28.52
N SER A 7 15.15 -8.10 -27.64
CA SER A 7 14.90 -8.51 -26.24
C SER A 7 13.41 -8.46 -25.86
N VAL A 8 12.57 -9.07 -26.70
CA VAL A 8 11.11 -9.08 -26.55
C VAL A 8 10.62 -10.39 -25.95
N VAL A 9 10.01 -10.34 -24.77
CA VAL A 9 9.35 -11.49 -24.15
C VAL A 9 7.83 -11.39 -24.32
N TYR A 10 7.16 -12.50 -24.62
CA TYR A 10 5.70 -12.56 -24.71
C TYR A 10 5.12 -13.36 -23.56
N LEU A 11 4.26 -12.73 -22.77
CA LEU A 11 3.47 -13.39 -21.74
C LEU A 11 2.07 -13.66 -22.28
N ARG A 12 1.62 -14.91 -22.19
CA ARG A 12 0.28 -15.33 -22.66
C ARG A 12 -0.51 -15.93 -21.51
N HIS A 13 -1.75 -15.47 -21.35
CA HIS A 13 -2.70 -16.03 -20.41
C HIS A 13 -4.11 -16.02 -21.04
N GLY A 14 -4.64 -17.19 -21.39
CA GLY A 14 -5.90 -17.29 -22.12
C GLY A 14 -5.89 -16.47 -23.42
N PRO A 15 -6.84 -15.53 -23.63
CA PRO A 15 -6.87 -14.66 -24.81
C PRO A 15 -5.86 -13.49 -24.74
N ILE A 16 -5.28 -13.23 -23.56
CA ILE A 16 -4.42 -12.07 -23.31
C ILE A 16 -3.00 -12.39 -23.75
N LYS A 17 -2.40 -11.48 -24.53
CA LYS A 17 -1.01 -11.53 -24.97
C LYS A 17 -0.32 -10.21 -24.68
N LEU A 18 0.58 -10.22 -23.70
CA LEU A 18 1.39 -9.08 -23.32
C LEU A 18 2.75 -9.13 -24.00
N ARG A 19 3.24 -7.96 -24.43
CA ARG A 19 4.58 -7.75 -24.98
C ARG A 19 5.42 -7.03 -23.94
N LEU A 20 6.58 -7.61 -23.63
CA LEU A 20 7.53 -7.11 -22.64
C LEU A 20 8.82 -6.75 -23.38
N ASP A 21 9.09 -5.47 -23.55
CA ASP A 21 10.31 -4.95 -24.17
C ASP A 21 11.36 -4.65 -23.08
N LEU A 22 12.20 -5.63 -22.74
CA LEU A 22 13.07 -5.57 -21.56
C LEU A 22 14.55 -5.34 -21.93
N PRO A 23 15.37 -4.82 -21.01
CA PRO A 23 16.82 -4.78 -21.21
C PRO A 23 17.38 -6.19 -21.42
N THR A 24 18.40 -6.31 -22.28
CA THR A 24 19.00 -7.60 -22.65
C THR A 24 19.50 -8.40 -21.43
N GLU A 25 19.97 -7.72 -20.39
CA GLU A 25 20.42 -8.32 -19.13
C GLU A 25 19.31 -9.08 -18.38
N SER A 26 18.06 -8.65 -18.54
CA SER A 26 16.89 -9.27 -17.89
C SER A 26 16.16 -10.26 -18.80
N TYR A 27 16.49 -10.31 -20.09
CA TYR A 27 15.76 -11.07 -21.11
C TYR A 27 15.74 -12.57 -20.80
N ASP A 28 16.90 -13.22 -20.64
CA ASP A 28 16.99 -14.67 -20.43
C ASP A 28 16.27 -15.09 -19.14
N ILE A 29 16.44 -14.29 -18.09
CA ILE A 29 15.84 -14.53 -16.77
C ILE A 29 14.32 -14.45 -16.86
N VAL A 30 13.78 -13.40 -17.48
CA VAL A 30 12.33 -13.19 -17.60
C VAL A 30 11.72 -14.21 -18.56
N GLN A 31 12.43 -14.63 -19.61
CA GLN A 31 11.97 -15.67 -20.52
C GLN A 31 11.81 -17.03 -19.81
N GLU A 32 12.71 -17.37 -18.88
CA GLU A 32 12.53 -18.55 -18.02
C GLU A 32 11.34 -18.39 -17.07
N LEU A 33 11.20 -17.21 -16.45
CA LEU A 33 10.10 -16.95 -15.52
C LEU A 33 8.73 -17.07 -16.19
N VAL A 34 8.58 -16.62 -17.43
CA VAL A 34 7.34 -16.79 -18.21
C VAL A 34 6.96 -18.26 -18.39
N LYS A 35 7.94 -19.17 -18.54
CA LYS A 35 7.67 -20.62 -18.67
C LYS A 35 7.16 -21.22 -17.36
N THR A 36 7.64 -20.70 -16.22
CA THR A 36 7.24 -21.13 -14.88
C THR A 36 6.00 -20.40 -14.36
N PHE A 37 5.58 -19.34 -15.03
CA PHE A 37 4.45 -18.54 -14.61
C PHE A 37 3.16 -19.32 -14.82
N SER A 38 2.59 -19.77 -13.71
CA SER A 38 1.22 -20.21 -13.63
C SER A 38 0.55 -19.27 -12.63
N PRO A 39 -0.47 -18.49 -13.04
CA PRO A 39 -1.18 -17.66 -12.09
C PRO A 39 -1.74 -18.58 -11.01
N THR A 40 -1.16 -18.42 -9.83
CA THR A 40 -1.55 -19.17 -8.64
C THR A 40 -2.75 -18.42 -8.07
N ASP A 41 -3.77 -19.17 -7.70
CA ASP A 41 -5.03 -18.72 -7.11
C ASP A 41 -6.15 -18.46 -8.13
N GLY A 42 -7.28 -19.15 -7.92
CA GLY A 42 -8.45 -19.23 -8.80
C GLY A 42 -9.23 -17.92 -9.04
N SER A 43 -8.59 -16.77 -8.93
CA SER A 43 -9.09 -15.52 -9.51
C SER A 43 -8.94 -15.58 -11.03
N ALA A 44 -10.06 -15.50 -11.74
CA ALA A 44 -10.05 -15.37 -13.19
C ALA A 44 -9.40 -14.03 -13.57
N LEU A 45 -8.10 -14.04 -13.90
CA LEU A 45 -7.42 -12.86 -14.42
C LEU A 45 -8.09 -12.48 -15.74
N SER A 46 -8.77 -11.34 -15.73
CA SER A 46 -9.70 -10.94 -16.78
C SER A 46 -9.13 -9.83 -17.66
N THR A 47 -8.16 -9.08 -17.13
CA THR A 47 -7.55 -7.92 -17.79
C THR A 47 -6.04 -8.06 -17.95
N GLU A 48 -5.49 -7.33 -18.93
CA GLU A 48 -4.06 -7.24 -19.18
C GLU A 48 -3.27 -6.79 -17.94
N ILE A 49 -3.77 -5.80 -17.21
CA ILE A 49 -3.10 -5.25 -16.02
C ILE A 49 -3.03 -6.26 -14.87
N GLU A 50 -4.05 -7.11 -14.70
CA GLU A 50 -4.06 -8.17 -13.70
C GLU A 50 -3.05 -9.28 -14.02
N VAL A 51 -2.98 -9.70 -15.29
CA VAL A 51 -1.99 -10.70 -15.74
C VAL A 51 -0.57 -10.17 -15.56
N TYR A 52 -0.35 -8.89 -15.89
CA TYR A 52 0.96 -8.26 -15.71
C TYR A 52 1.31 -8.16 -14.22
N ALA A 53 0.38 -7.71 -13.37
CA ALA A 53 0.58 -7.62 -11.92
C ALA A 53 0.89 -8.98 -11.28
N ALA A 54 0.14 -10.03 -11.64
CA ALA A 54 0.41 -11.39 -11.19
C ALA A 54 1.80 -11.88 -11.62
N PHE A 55 2.22 -11.55 -12.84
CA PHE A 55 3.56 -11.87 -13.31
C PHE A 55 4.65 -11.13 -12.54
N LEU A 56 4.42 -9.86 -12.21
CA LEU A 56 5.33 -9.08 -11.38
C LEU A 56 5.47 -9.72 -9.98
N GLU A 57 4.39 -10.17 -9.34
CA GLU A 57 4.48 -10.91 -8.07
C GLU A 57 5.31 -12.19 -8.21
N HIS A 58 5.16 -12.91 -9.32
CA HIS A 58 5.93 -14.12 -9.61
C HIS A 58 7.42 -13.83 -9.79
N CYS A 59 7.77 -12.72 -10.47
CA CYS A 59 9.15 -12.26 -10.60
C CYS A 59 9.77 -11.96 -9.25
N VAL A 60 9.05 -11.25 -8.37
CA VAL A 60 9.52 -10.93 -7.02
C VAL A 60 9.73 -12.19 -6.18
N LYS A 61 8.80 -13.16 -6.25
CA LYS A 61 8.90 -14.42 -5.48
C LYS A 61 10.01 -15.35 -6.00
N SER A 62 10.19 -15.43 -7.32
CA SER A 62 11.08 -16.42 -7.94
C SER A 62 12.51 -15.91 -8.13
N LYS A 63 12.69 -14.70 -8.66
CA LYS A 63 14.02 -14.12 -8.97
C LYS A 63 14.00 -12.60 -8.80
N PRO A 64 14.18 -12.09 -7.56
CA PRO A 64 14.08 -10.67 -7.23
C PRO A 64 14.89 -9.71 -8.12
N PRO A 65 16.13 -10.01 -8.56
CA PRO A 65 16.92 -9.06 -9.35
C PRO A 65 16.32 -8.69 -10.72
N SER A 66 15.41 -9.49 -11.25
CA SER A 66 14.73 -9.21 -12.53
C SER A 66 13.48 -8.35 -12.38
N ALA A 67 12.92 -8.28 -11.17
CA ALA A 67 11.65 -7.61 -10.91
C ALA A 67 11.68 -6.07 -11.10
N PRO A 68 12.78 -5.35 -10.82
CA PRO A 68 12.88 -3.91 -11.11
C PRO A 68 12.66 -3.54 -12.57
N ALA A 69 13.26 -4.29 -13.51
CA ALA A 69 13.11 -4.03 -14.94
C ALA A 69 11.67 -4.30 -15.42
N VAL A 70 11.02 -5.33 -14.86
CA VAL A 70 9.62 -5.66 -15.16
C VAL A 70 8.68 -4.59 -14.59
N LEU A 71 8.94 -4.09 -13.37
CA LEU A 71 8.18 -2.99 -12.78
C LEU A 71 8.34 -1.69 -13.58
N ASP A 72 9.55 -1.37 -14.03
CA ASP A 72 9.79 -0.18 -14.85
C ASP A 72 8.99 -0.23 -16.16
N HIS A 73 9.02 -1.38 -16.84
CA HIS A 73 8.19 -1.59 -18.02
C HIS A 73 6.69 -1.54 -17.68
N PHE A 74 6.25 -2.10 -16.55
CA PHE A 74 4.85 -2.01 -16.11
C PHE A 74 4.41 -0.55 -15.95
N ALA A 75 5.22 0.26 -15.27
CA ALA A 75 4.93 1.67 -15.02
C ALA A 75 4.78 2.45 -16.33
N HIS A 76 5.72 2.27 -17.27
CA HIS A 76 5.67 2.92 -18.58
C HIS A 76 4.51 2.40 -19.45
N TYR A 77 4.28 1.08 -19.48
CA TYR A 77 3.24 0.46 -20.31
C TYR A 77 1.83 0.96 -19.96
N PHE A 78 1.56 1.18 -18.67
CA PHE A 78 0.29 1.75 -18.20
C PHE A 78 0.33 3.27 -17.95
N ALA A 79 1.41 3.94 -18.35
CA ALA A 79 1.61 5.39 -18.22
C ALA A 79 1.40 5.92 -16.78
N ILE A 80 1.86 5.17 -15.77
CA ILE A 80 1.80 5.51 -14.33
C ILE A 80 2.80 6.62 -13.96
N ASP A 81 3.76 6.87 -14.83
CA ASP A 81 4.81 7.89 -14.75
C ASP A 81 4.44 9.22 -15.47
N SER A 82 3.34 9.24 -16.22
CA SER A 82 2.86 10.47 -16.88
C SER A 82 2.32 11.48 -15.85
N ASP A 83 2.53 12.78 -16.08
CA ASP A 83 2.19 13.93 -15.20
C ASP A 83 0.74 13.93 -14.62
N ALA A 84 -0.15 13.08 -15.12
CA ALA A 84 -1.57 13.04 -14.76
C ALA A 84 -2.06 11.72 -14.13
N ASN A 85 -1.25 10.66 -14.05
CA ASN A 85 -1.71 9.34 -13.61
C ASN A 85 -0.87 8.81 -12.45
N ASP A 86 -1.52 8.38 -11.38
CA ASP A 86 -0.94 7.49 -10.37
C ASP A 86 -1.54 6.08 -10.51
N ILE A 87 -0.95 5.09 -9.84
CA ILE A 87 -1.43 3.71 -9.91
C ILE A 87 -2.90 3.57 -9.47
N HIS A 88 -3.38 4.33 -8.49
CA HIS A 88 -4.78 4.29 -8.06
C HIS A 88 -5.70 4.86 -9.14
N SER A 89 -5.28 5.92 -9.83
CA SER A 89 -6.00 6.44 -11.00
C SER A 89 -6.07 5.42 -12.15
N VAL A 90 -4.98 4.68 -12.41
CA VAL A 90 -4.95 3.61 -13.43
C VAL A 90 -5.90 2.48 -13.05
N VAL A 91 -5.82 1.97 -11.82
CA VAL A 91 -6.73 0.93 -11.33
C VAL A 91 -8.20 1.35 -11.45
N SER A 92 -8.51 2.61 -11.12
CA SER A 92 -9.86 3.16 -11.26
C SER A 92 -10.33 3.21 -12.72
N LYS A 93 -9.46 3.62 -13.66
CA LYS A 93 -9.78 3.68 -15.10
C LYS A 93 -10.04 2.30 -15.72
N HIS A 94 -9.33 1.28 -15.26
CA HIS A 94 -9.49 -0.09 -15.72
C HIS A 94 -10.75 -0.78 -15.17
N LYS A 95 -11.49 -0.15 -14.24
CA LYS A 95 -12.73 -0.67 -13.64
C LYS A 95 -12.58 -2.09 -13.12
N LEU A 96 -11.44 -2.37 -12.50
CA LEU A 96 -11.15 -3.66 -11.88
C LEU A 96 -12.12 -3.91 -10.73
N ASP A 97 -12.41 -5.19 -10.46
CA ASP A 97 -13.09 -5.57 -9.23
C ASP A 97 -12.14 -5.40 -8.03
N GLU A 98 -12.65 -5.64 -6.82
CA GLU A 98 -11.86 -5.46 -5.60
C GLU A 98 -10.60 -6.35 -5.59
N SER A 99 -10.72 -7.58 -6.06
CA SER A 99 -9.62 -8.56 -6.08
C SER A 99 -8.53 -8.14 -7.06
N GLY A 100 -8.90 -7.72 -8.28
CA GLY A 100 -7.99 -7.22 -9.30
C GLY A 100 -7.31 -5.93 -8.89
N ALA A 101 -8.06 -4.97 -8.34
CA ALA A 101 -7.51 -3.73 -7.80
C ALA A 101 -6.48 -3.99 -6.70
N ARG A 102 -6.79 -4.92 -5.78
CA ARG A 102 -5.91 -5.34 -4.70
C ARG A 102 -4.62 -5.96 -5.22
N LEU A 103 -4.72 -6.89 -6.18
CA LEU A 103 -3.59 -7.53 -6.83
C LEU A 103 -2.67 -6.50 -7.50
N VAL A 104 -3.23 -5.59 -8.29
CA VAL A 104 -2.45 -4.59 -9.04
C VAL A 104 -1.74 -3.63 -8.10
N LEU A 105 -2.42 -3.11 -7.08
CA LEU A 105 -1.80 -2.22 -6.09
C LEU A 105 -0.71 -2.94 -5.30
N ARG A 106 -0.96 -4.18 -4.86
CA ARG A 106 0.03 -4.98 -4.15
C ARG A 106 1.27 -5.23 -4.99
N ALA A 107 1.10 -5.70 -6.23
CA ALA A 107 2.17 -5.91 -7.20
C ALA A 107 3.00 -4.64 -7.41
N PHE A 108 2.34 -3.48 -7.53
CA PHE A 108 3.02 -2.22 -7.73
C PHE A 108 3.85 -1.78 -6.51
N TYR A 109 3.33 -1.92 -5.29
CA TYR A 109 4.02 -1.47 -4.07
C TYR A 109 4.98 -2.51 -3.45
N LEU A 110 5.00 -3.74 -3.97
CA LEU A 110 5.84 -4.83 -3.48
C LEU A 110 7.33 -4.48 -3.40
N LEU A 111 7.86 -3.76 -4.40
CA LEU A 111 9.27 -3.39 -4.49
C LEU A 111 9.57 -1.99 -3.95
N TRP A 112 8.67 -1.38 -3.17
CA TRP A 112 8.81 -0.01 -2.67
C TRP A 112 10.15 0.25 -1.95
N ASP A 113 10.61 -0.71 -1.14
CA ASP A 113 11.86 -0.60 -0.36
C ASP A 113 13.11 -1.06 -1.14
N ASP A 114 12.95 -1.58 -2.37
CA ASP A 114 14.08 -2.01 -3.18
C ASP A 114 14.88 -0.77 -3.64
N PRO A 115 16.19 -0.67 -3.36
CA PRO A 115 17.00 0.48 -3.76
C PRO A 115 17.04 0.73 -5.27
N ALA A 116 16.99 -0.33 -6.08
CA ALA A 116 16.95 -0.26 -7.53
C ALA A 116 15.60 0.21 -8.05
N CYS A 117 14.50 0.01 -7.31
CA CYS A 117 13.17 0.52 -7.69
C CYS A 117 12.81 1.84 -7.02
N SER A 118 13.48 2.18 -5.91
CA SER A 118 13.21 3.36 -5.10
C SER A 118 13.30 4.64 -5.93
N HIS A 119 14.12 4.68 -6.99
CA HIS A 119 14.20 5.82 -7.90
C HIS A 119 13.00 5.90 -8.85
N ASN A 120 12.33 4.80 -9.22
CA ASN A 120 11.13 4.81 -10.05
C ASN A 120 9.92 5.35 -9.27
N TYR A 121 9.74 4.89 -8.04
CA TYR A 121 8.71 5.44 -7.15
C TYR A 121 9.02 6.88 -6.77
N ARG A 122 10.29 7.18 -6.42
CA ARG A 122 10.71 8.55 -6.10
C ARG A 122 10.72 9.46 -7.31
N ARG A 123 10.97 9.02 -8.54
CA ARG A 123 10.89 9.88 -9.74
C ARG A 123 9.45 10.17 -10.08
N ALA A 124 8.59 9.14 -10.07
CA ALA A 124 7.14 9.33 -10.16
C ALA A 124 6.64 10.35 -9.10
N VAL A 125 7.26 10.40 -7.92
CA VAL A 125 6.93 11.31 -6.82
C VAL A 125 7.67 12.67 -6.83
N SER A 126 8.94 12.72 -7.23
CA SER A 126 9.85 13.86 -7.09
C SER A 126 9.86 14.72 -8.34
N ASP A 127 9.67 14.16 -9.54
CA ASP A 127 9.24 14.98 -10.70
C ASP A 127 7.84 15.58 -10.42
N ARG A 128 7.04 14.93 -9.57
CA ARG A 128 5.76 15.45 -9.02
C ARG A 128 5.91 16.52 -7.93
N GLN A 129 7.07 16.70 -7.27
CA GLN A 129 7.27 17.76 -6.27
C GLN A 129 7.06 19.17 -6.84
N HIS A 130 7.11 19.32 -8.17
CA HIS A 130 6.86 20.58 -8.85
C HIS A 130 5.68 20.58 -9.84
N SER A 131 5.14 19.42 -10.24
CA SER A 131 4.20 19.36 -11.37
C SER A 131 2.73 19.23 -10.98
N VAL A 132 2.26 18.20 -10.26
CA VAL A 132 0.81 18.05 -9.99
C VAL A 132 0.54 17.24 -8.72
N LEU A 133 0.45 17.90 -7.56
CA LEU A 133 -0.36 17.35 -6.47
C LEU A 133 -1.79 17.14 -7.01
N PRO A 134 -2.54 16.12 -6.56
CA PRO A 134 -3.94 15.97 -6.92
C PRO A 134 -4.67 17.31 -6.78
N ALA A 135 -5.61 17.62 -7.69
CA ALA A 135 -6.26 18.93 -7.76
C ALA A 135 -6.79 19.42 -6.38
N LEU A 136 -7.17 18.49 -5.51
CA LEU A 136 -7.61 18.73 -4.14
C LEU A 136 -6.51 19.36 -3.24
N PHE A 137 -5.26 18.92 -3.39
CA PHE A 137 -4.09 19.37 -2.62
C PHE A 137 -3.26 20.44 -3.36
N SER A 138 -3.66 20.81 -4.58
CA SER A 138 -2.97 21.84 -5.36
C SER A 138 -3.14 23.23 -4.73
N THR A 139 -2.07 24.02 -4.72
CA THR A 139 -2.08 25.42 -4.25
C THR A 139 -3.00 26.33 -5.07
N LYS A 140 -3.34 25.91 -6.30
CA LYS A 140 -4.29 26.61 -7.20
C LYS A 140 -5.75 26.24 -6.93
N SER A 141 -6.01 25.27 -6.05
CA SER A 141 -7.37 24.86 -5.70
C SER A 141 -8.12 25.96 -4.95
N LYS A 142 -9.37 26.20 -5.34
CA LYS A 142 -10.30 27.03 -4.58
C LYS A 142 -10.99 26.25 -3.45
N ALA A 143 -10.74 24.94 -3.35
CA ALA A 143 -11.28 24.10 -2.29
C ALA A 143 -10.33 24.06 -1.07
N SER A 144 -10.92 24.01 0.12
CA SER A 144 -10.19 23.75 1.36
C SER A 144 -10.37 22.29 1.74
N VAL A 145 -9.28 21.60 2.04
CA VAL A 145 -9.30 20.19 2.46
C VAL A 145 -9.33 20.13 3.98
N MET A 146 -10.23 19.31 4.51
CA MET A 146 -10.32 18.96 5.93
C MET A 146 -10.17 17.44 6.06
N ALA A 147 -9.31 16.99 6.97
CA ALA A 147 -9.21 15.58 7.32
C ALA A 147 -10.24 15.27 8.42
N LEU A 148 -11.09 14.27 8.17
CA LEU A 148 -12.05 13.73 9.12
C LEU A 148 -11.63 12.32 9.51
N PHE A 149 -11.43 12.09 10.80
CA PHE A 149 -11.11 10.76 11.31
C PHE A 149 -12.32 10.21 12.05
N GLY A 150 -12.87 9.12 11.51
CA GLY A 150 -14.05 8.46 12.07
C GLY A 150 -13.80 7.85 13.45
N GLY A 151 -14.90 7.57 14.16
CA GLY A 151 -14.90 6.79 15.40
C GLY A 151 -15.26 5.31 15.18
N GLN A 152 -15.57 4.60 16.27
CA GLN A 152 -15.88 3.16 16.34
C GLN A 152 -17.17 2.70 15.63
N HIS A 153 -17.73 3.45 14.68
CA HIS A 153 -19.04 3.15 14.09
C HIS A 153 -19.09 1.88 13.21
N GLY A 154 -17.95 1.21 12.99
CA GLY A 154 -17.86 -0.14 12.43
C GLY A 154 -17.28 -1.20 13.38
N GLY A 155 -16.94 -0.84 14.61
CA GLY A 155 -16.25 -1.71 15.58
C GLY A 155 -14.77 -1.96 15.25
N SER A 156 -13.98 -2.30 16.26
CA SER A 156 -12.55 -2.61 16.12
C SER A 156 -12.24 -3.81 15.23
N ILE A 157 -13.19 -4.74 15.08
CA ILE A 157 -13.05 -5.90 14.21
C ILE A 157 -12.93 -5.45 12.74
N ASN A 158 -13.72 -4.47 12.30
CA ASN A 158 -13.60 -3.93 10.96
C ASN A 158 -12.25 -3.23 10.76
N CYS A 159 -11.75 -2.51 11.78
CA CYS A 159 -10.41 -1.93 11.74
C CYS A 159 -9.28 -2.98 11.68
N MET A 160 -9.48 -4.16 12.26
CA MET A 160 -8.55 -5.29 12.13
C MET A 160 -8.54 -5.86 10.71
N TYR A 161 -9.71 -6.03 10.09
CA TYR A 161 -9.80 -6.43 8.68
C TYR A 161 -9.17 -5.38 7.77
N GLU A 162 -9.40 -4.11 8.05
CA GLU A 162 -8.79 -3.01 7.32
C GLU A 162 -7.27 -2.95 7.49
N ALA A 163 -6.75 -3.13 8.71
CA ALA A 163 -5.30 -3.26 8.94
C ALA A 163 -4.70 -4.45 8.18
N SER A 164 -5.43 -5.58 8.12
CA SER A 164 -5.03 -6.75 7.34
C SER A 164 -5.00 -6.48 5.84
N TRP A 165 -6.01 -5.76 5.33
CA TRP A 165 -6.06 -5.34 3.93
C TRP A 165 -4.92 -4.37 3.59
N LEU A 166 -4.67 -3.38 4.45
CA LEU A 166 -3.56 -2.43 4.28
C LEU A 166 -2.20 -3.13 4.33
N LEU A 167 -2.00 -4.11 5.23
CA LEU A 167 -0.76 -4.87 5.32
C LEU A 167 -0.54 -5.76 4.10
N ASP A 168 -1.60 -6.30 3.52
CA ASP A 168 -1.50 -7.11 2.30
C ASP A 168 -1.18 -6.25 1.08
N VAL A 169 -1.88 -5.12 0.88
CA VAL A 169 -1.69 -4.26 -0.30
C VAL A 169 -0.44 -3.40 -0.20
N TYR A 170 -0.23 -2.75 0.94
CA TYR A 170 0.84 -1.77 1.15
C TYR A 170 1.90 -2.29 2.11
N GLY A 171 2.14 -3.61 2.13
CA GLY A 171 3.02 -4.26 3.10
C GLY A 171 4.38 -3.58 3.24
N SER A 172 5.04 -3.26 2.13
CA SER A 172 6.33 -2.55 2.11
C SER A 172 6.25 -1.14 2.70
N LEU A 173 5.09 -0.49 2.67
CA LEU A 173 4.91 0.86 3.24
C LEU A 173 4.57 0.82 4.73
N VAL A 174 3.77 -0.15 5.19
CA VAL A 174 3.15 -0.10 6.54
C VAL A 174 3.63 -1.19 7.50
N ARG A 175 4.30 -2.24 7.04
CA ARG A 175 4.70 -3.39 7.88
C ARG A 175 5.54 -2.98 9.08
N ASP A 176 6.60 -2.20 8.85
CA ASP A 176 7.51 -1.79 9.93
C ASP A 176 6.79 -0.93 10.96
N TYR A 177 5.93 -0.01 10.48
CA TYR A 177 5.11 0.80 11.36
C TYR A 177 4.17 -0.05 12.22
N LEU A 178 3.45 -0.99 11.60
CA LEU A 178 2.53 -1.87 12.30
C LEU A 178 3.27 -2.74 13.32
N ALA A 179 4.42 -3.29 12.95
CA ALA A 179 5.24 -4.11 13.85
C ALA A 179 5.72 -3.30 15.06
N SER A 180 6.36 -2.15 14.84
CA SER A 180 6.89 -1.31 15.92
C SER A 180 5.80 -0.77 16.86
N MET A 181 4.68 -0.31 16.30
CA MET A 181 3.58 0.18 17.15
C MET A 181 2.88 -0.95 17.89
N SER A 182 2.76 -2.14 17.29
CA SER A 182 2.19 -3.29 18.00
C SER A 182 3.08 -3.76 19.14
N GLU A 183 4.40 -3.73 18.96
CA GLU A 183 5.36 -4.04 20.02
C GLU A 183 5.27 -3.02 21.17
N PHE A 184 5.23 -1.72 20.83
CA PHE A 184 5.03 -0.66 21.81
C PHE A 184 3.72 -0.83 22.59
N LEU A 185 2.59 -1.01 21.90
CA LEU A 185 1.29 -1.21 22.53
C LEU A 185 1.25 -2.46 23.42
N ASP A 186 1.86 -3.56 22.98
CA ASP A 186 1.93 -4.80 23.76
C ASP A 186 2.81 -4.62 25.02
N ALA A 187 3.89 -3.85 24.94
CA ALA A 187 4.72 -3.51 26.09
C ALA A 187 3.95 -2.64 27.10
N GLU A 188 3.31 -1.58 26.65
CA GLU A 188 2.51 -0.68 27.51
C GLU A 188 1.29 -1.39 28.13
N SER A 189 0.72 -2.38 27.44
CA SER A 189 -0.40 -3.17 27.96
C SER A 189 -0.05 -3.99 29.21
N LYS A 190 1.25 -4.21 29.47
CA LYS A 190 1.75 -4.99 30.61
C LYS A 190 1.98 -4.13 31.86
N ASP A 191 1.81 -2.81 31.77
CA ASP A 191 1.91 -1.92 32.92
C ASP A 191 0.85 -2.30 33.96
N HIS A 192 1.28 -2.50 35.21
CA HIS A 192 0.43 -2.88 36.34
C HIS A 192 -0.84 -2.01 36.53
N ARG A 193 -0.81 -0.74 36.09
CA ARG A 193 -1.94 0.20 36.18
C ARG A 193 -3.08 -0.15 35.22
N VAL A 194 -2.78 -0.82 34.12
CA VAL A 194 -3.73 -1.09 33.03
C VAL A 194 -3.79 -2.56 32.62
N SER A 195 -2.89 -3.41 33.10
CA SER A 195 -2.76 -4.82 32.70
C SER A 195 -4.03 -5.65 32.93
N GLN A 196 -4.86 -5.27 33.90
CA GLN A 196 -6.17 -5.87 34.13
C GLN A 196 -7.14 -5.63 32.96
N LEU A 197 -7.05 -4.48 32.29
CA LEU A 197 -7.84 -4.14 31.10
C LEU A 197 -7.33 -4.90 29.86
N TYR A 198 -6.05 -5.26 29.85
CA TYR A 198 -5.39 -5.93 28.72
C TYR A 198 -4.99 -7.37 29.03
N TYR A 199 -5.90 -8.16 29.61
CA TYR A 199 -5.61 -9.53 30.05
C TYR A 199 -5.18 -10.49 28.92
N SER A 200 -5.42 -10.15 27.65
CA SER A 200 -4.95 -10.92 26.48
C SER A 200 -3.84 -10.22 25.69
N GLY A 201 -3.24 -9.16 26.24
CA GLY A 201 -2.22 -8.32 25.58
C GLY A 201 -2.79 -7.46 24.46
N LEU A 202 -1.91 -6.76 23.73
CA LEU A 202 -2.28 -5.83 22.66
C LEU A 202 -1.33 -5.91 21.46
N ASN A 203 -1.09 -7.14 20.98
CA ASN A 203 -0.21 -7.39 19.83
C ASN A 203 -1.00 -7.47 18.50
N VAL A 204 -1.32 -6.31 17.94
CA VAL A 204 -2.13 -6.18 16.73
C VAL A 204 -1.46 -6.83 15.50
N TYR A 205 -0.15 -6.65 15.33
CA TYR A 205 0.62 -7.27 14.24
C TYR A 205 0.47 -8.80 14.24
N LYS A 206 0.59 -9.44 15.42
CA LYS A 206 0.40 -10.88 15.57
C LYS A 206 -1.02 -11.29 15.17
N TRP A 207 -2.04 -10.55 15.60
CA TRP A 207 -3.44 -10.86 15.28
C TRP A 207 -3.75 -10.69 13.79
N VAL A 208 -3.19 -9.67 13.14
CA VAL A 208 -3.32 -9.45 11.69
C VAL A 208 -2.62 -10.56 10.88
N CYS A 209 -1.38 -10.89 11.22
CA CYS A 209 -0.62 -11.92 10.49
C CYS A 209 -1.12 -13.34 10.78
N LYS A 210 -1.70 -13.56 11.96
CA LYS A 210 -2.21 -14.86 12.43
C LYS A 210 -3.58 -14.65 13.07
N PRO A 211 -4.66 -14.55 12.27
CA PRO A 211 -6.02 -14.32 12.75
C PRO A 211 -6.48 -15.31 13.83
N GLN A 212 -5.99 -16.55 13.78
CA GLN A 212 -6.26 -17.59 14.78
C GLN A 212 -5.72 -17.28 16.19
N THR A 213 -4.84 -16.28 16.32
CA THR A 213 -4.28 -15.83 17.60
C THR A 213 -5.01 -14.62 18.17
N MET A 214 -6.00 -14.09 17.45
CA MET A 214 -6.85 -13.01 17.93
C MET A 214 -7.67 -13.49 19.13
N PRO A 215 -7.75 -12.69 20.22
CA PRO A 215 -8.62 -13.00 21.36
C PRO A 215 -10.10 -12.98 20.99
N SER A 216 -10.98 -13.18 21.98
CA SER A 216 -12.42 -13.12 21.77
C SER A 216 -12.85 -11.77 21.17
N GLU A 217 -13.88 -11.79 20.33
CA GLU A 217 -14.43 -10.57 19.73
C GLU A 217 -14.81 -9.53 20.78
N ASP A 218 -15.35 -9.97 21.93
CA ASP A 218 -15.73 -9.09 23.04
C ASP A 218 -14.53 -8.36 23.64
N TYR A 219 -13.37 -9.02 23.74
CA TYR A 219 -12.13 -8.37 24.18
C TYR A 219 -11.70 -7.31 23.17
N VAL A 220 -11.69 -7.65 21.88
CA VAL A 220 -11.28 -6.74 20.81
C VAL A 220 -12.22 -5.53 20.73
N ARG A 221 -13.52 -5.72 20.97
CA ARG A 221 -14.54 -4.65 21.03
C ARG A 221 -14.45 -3.78 22.29
N GLY A 222 -13.77 -4.24 23.34
CA GLY A 222 -13.57 -3.46 24.57
C GLY A 222 -12.94 -2.10 24.26
N ILE A 223 -13.44 -1.02 24.88
CA ILE A 223 -13.01 0.36 24.58
C ILE A 223 -11.49 0.54 24.71
N ALA A 224 -10.89 -0.06 25.75
CA ALA A 224 -9.45 0.00 25.99
C ALA A 224 -8.62 -0.61 24.83
N VAL A 225 -9.11 -1.68 24.21
CA VAL A 225 -8.42 -2.40 23.11
C VAL A 225 -8.75 -1.78 21.75
N SER A 226 -10.01 -1.44 21.55
CA SER A 226 -10.52 -0.92 20.29
C SER A 226 -10.00 0.47 19.94
N LEU A 227 -9.83 1.38 20.92
CA LEU A 227 -9.33 2.73 20.65
C LEU A 227 -7.89 2.73 20.07
N PRO A 228 -6.91 2.01 20.66
CA PRO A 228 -5.58 1.87 20.06
C PRO A 228 -5.61 1.22 18.67
N ILE A 229 -6.44 0.20 18.45
CA ILE A 229 -6.55 -0.46 17.14
C ILE A 229 -7.05 0.52 16.08
N VAL A 230 -8.12 1.27 16.38
CA VAL A 230 -8.68 2.28 15.46
C VAL A 230 -7.62 3.33 15.12
N GLY A 231 -6.94 3.88 16.13
CA GLY A 231 -5.88 4.87 15.92
C GLY A 231 -4.73 4.33 15.08
N LEU A 232 -4.27 3.11 15.37
CA LEU A 232 -3.22 2.42 14.63
C LEU A 232 -3.59 2.25 13.14
N THR A 233 -4.80 1.76 12.85
CA THR A 233 -5.29 1.59 11.47
C THR A 233 -5.40 2.92 10.74
N GLN A 234 -5.92 3.97 11.39
CA GLN A 234 -6.00 5.31 10.80
C GLN A 234 -4.62 5.88 10.44
N LEU A 235 -3.62 5.61 11.27
CA LEU A 235 -2.26 6.05 11.00
C LEU A 235 -1.58 5.23 9.90
N MET A 236 -1.93 3.95 9.74
CA MET A 236 -1.52 3.18 8.56
C MET A 236 -2.06 3.83 7.27
N GLN A 237 -3.33 4.26 7.25
CA GLN A 237 -3.92 4.97 6.10
C GLN A 237 -3.21 6.29 5.82
N ILE A 238 -2.95 7.11 6.86
CA ILE A 238 -2.19 8.36 6.72
C ILE A 238 -0.79 8.07 6.18
N LYS A 239 -0.15 7.00 6.66
CA LYS A 239 1.17 6.56 6.21
C LYS A 239 1.19 6.21 4.73
N VAL A 240 0.19 5.46 4.26
CA VAL A 240 0.01 5.21 2.83
C VAL A 240 -0.16 6.54 2.09
N LEU A 241 -1.06 7.42 2.54
CA LEU A 241 -1.35 8.70 1.89
C LEU A 241 -0.10 9.58 1.68
N PHE A 242 0.66 9.87 2.74
CA PHE A 242 1.83 10.74 2.57
C PHE A 242 2.94 10.07 1.76
N LYS A 243 3.08 8.73 1.85
CA LYS A 243 4.07 7.99 1.05
C LYS A 243 3.72 8.00 -0.43
N THR A 244 2.45 7.79 -0.79
CA THR A 244 2.01 7.75 -2.20
C THR A 244 1.94 9.13 -2.84
N LEU A 245 1.60 10.17 -2.06
CA LEU A 245 1.78 11.57 -2.47
C LEU A 245 3.25 11.99 -2.49
N GLY A 246 4.09 11.24 -1.78
CA GLY A 246 5.51 11.48 -1.67
C GLY A 246 5.87 12.81 -1.03
N VAL A 247 5.07 13.17 -0.03
CA VAL A 247 5.28 14.29 0.86
C VAL A 247 5.65 13.77 2.24
N THR A 248 6.28 14.61 3.04
CA THR A 248 6.51 14.33 4.46
C THR A 248 5.20 14.45 5.25
N PRO A 249 5.11 13.83 6.44
CA PRO A 249 3.96 14.02 7.33
C PRO A 249 3.68 15.50 7.65
N GLY A 250 4.74 16.31 7.83
CA GLY A 250 4.61 17.75 8.08
C GLY A 250 4.08 18.52 6.87
N GLU A 251 4.55 18.20 5.67
CA GLU A 251 4.02 18.77 4.43
C GLU A 251 2.55 18.38 4.21
N LEU A 252 2.18 17.13 4.48
CA LEU A 252 0.79 16.69 4.40
C LEU A 252 -0.11 17.48 5.37
N VAL A 253 0.34 17.69 6.60
CA VAL A 253 -0.35 18.51 7.61
C VAL A 253 -0.57 19.94 7.11
N ASN A 254 0.42 20.54 6.46
CA ASN A 254 0.33 21.89 5.89
C ASN A 254 -0.65 22.01 4.72
N GLN A 255 -0.99 20.90 4.06
CA GLN A 255 -1.98 20.90 2.98
C GLN A 255 -3.43 20.93 3.50
N PHE A 256 -3.68 20.55 4.75
CA PHE A 256 -5.00 20.66 5.37
C PHE A 256 -5.20 22.07 5.96
N LYS A 257 -6.10 22.85 5.34
CA LYS A 257 -6.39 24.25 5.73
C LYS A 257 -7.47 24.40 6.80
N GLY A 258 -8.08 23.30 7.26
CA GLY A 258 -9.14 23.29 8.27
C GLY A 258 -8.71 22.70 9.62
N ASN A 259 -9.44 23.06 10.68
CA ASN A 259 -9.36 22.38 11.98
C ASN A 259 -9.68 20.88 11.82
N TYR A 260 -8.91 20.01 12.46
CA TYR A 260 -9.18 18.57 12.48
C TYR A 260 -10.42 18.31 13.34
N LEU A 261 -11.40 17.58 12.82
CA LEU A 261 -12.47 16.99 13.61
C LEU A 261 -12.16 15.50 13.73
N ALA A 262 -11.73 15.08 14.91
CA ALA A 262 -11.61 13.67 15.24
C ALA A 262 -12.40 13.38 16.52
N GLN A 263 -13.21 12.34 16.48
CA GLN A 263 -13.80 11.76 17.69
C GLN A 263 -12.75 10.86 18.35
N TYR A 264 -12.29 11.26 19.53
CA TYR A 264 -11.57 10.48 20.54
C TYR A 264 -10.17 9.86 20.24
N SER A 265 -9.71 9.57 19.01
CA SER A 265 -8.42 8.85 18.78
C SER A 265 -7.25 9.65 18.17
N VAL A 266 -7.48 10.54 17.20
CA VAL A 266 -6.38 11.11 16.37
C VAL A 266 -5.88 12.48 16.83
N ASN A 267 -6.64 13.19 17.68
CA ASN A 267 -6.29 14.55 18.12
C ASN A 267 -4.93 14.64 18.81
N SER A 268 -4.52 13.61 19.56
CA SER A 268 -3.25 13.59 20.29
C SER A 268 -2.04 13.36 19.39
N LEU A 269 -2.20 12.62 18.28
CA LEU A 269 -1.08 12.16 17.46
C LEU A 269 -0.75 13.10 16.29
N LEU A 270 -1.72 13.89 15.83
CA LEU A 270 -1.47 15.01 14.90
C LEU A 270 -1.06 16.30 15.61
N ALA A 271 -1.42 16.47 16.88
CA ALA A 271 -0.94 17.59 17.69
C ALA A 271 0.59 17.53 17.90
N THR A 272 1.17 16.33 18.00
CA THR A 272 2.63 16.13 18.06
C THR A 272 3.34 16.32 16.72
N ALA A 273 2.66 16.19 15.58
CA ALA A 273 3.26 16.47 14.27
C ALA A 273 3.49 17.97 14.00
N ARG A 274 2.99 18.85 14.89
CA ARG A 274 3.24 20.30 14.89
C ARG A 274 4.35 20.74 15.88
N ALA A 275 4.92 19.82 16.65
CA ALA A 275 6.02 20.08 17.59
C ALA A 275 7.36 19.60 17.01
#